data_AF-A0A938RVD4-F1
#
_entry.id   AF-A0A938RVD4-F1
#
_cell.length_a   1.000
_cell.length_b   1.000
_cell.length_c   1.000
_cell.angle_alpha   90.00
_cell.angle_beta   90.00
_cell.angle_gamma   90.00
#
_symmetry.space_group_name_H-M   'P 1'
#
loop_
_entity.id
_entity.type
_entity.pdbx_description
1 polymer ?
#
loop_
_entity_poly.entity_id
_entity_poly.type
_entity_poly.pdbx_seq_one_letter_code
_entity_poly.pdbx_strand_id
1 'polypeptide(L)'
;MHRATSNSLRALRALGVAGVIALAMPAVAAAESFDSFCAQWMGKLAAREQQNLQKIQYVPNGGQVVGAYTGYEKVPIRCQTRAKPGAPGVGTLVYNEVRYQKAGPTVEGAKSSSPQVVEKVEIMEIFRFDGAKWKY
;
A
#
# COMPACT_ATOMS: atom_id res chain seq x y z
N MET A 1 -25.13 41.68 70.83
CA MET A 1 -26.23 42.08 69.94
C MET A 1 -25.67 42.33 68.54
N HIS A 2 -26.27 41.68 67.55
CA HIS A 2 -26.26 41.93 66.09
C HIS A 2 -24.98 41.78 65.22
N ARG A 3 -25.09 40.78 64.31
CA ARG A 3 -24.35 40.50 63.06
C ARG A 3 -24.10 41.73 62.18
N ALA A 4 -22.99 41.69 61.43
CA ALA A 4 -23.01 41.93 59.99
C ALA A 4 -21.91 41.11 59.28
N THR A 5 -22.37 40.27 58.35
CA THR A 5 -21.63 39.43 57.40
C THR A 5 -20.94 40.24 56.31
N SER A 6 -19.74 39.83 55.87
CA SER A 6 -19.22 40.17 54.54
C SER A 6 -18.61 38.91 53.90
N ASN A 7 -19.35 38.38 52.93
CA ASN A 7 -18.92 37.34 51.99
C ASN A 7 -18.04 37.99 50.91
N SER A 8 -16.78 37.63 50.83
CA SER A 8 -15.95 37.90 49.64
C SER A 8 -15.83 36.63 48.80
N LEU A 9 -16.44 36.66 47.61
CA LEU A 9 -16.42 35.61 46.60
C LEU A 9 -15.54 36.06 45.42
N ARG A 10 -14.76 35.09 44.90
CA ARG A 10 -14.18 35.00 43.54
C ARG A 10 -12.87 35.80 43.31
N ALA A 11 -11.91 35.33 42.53
CA ALA A 11 -11.99 34.41 41.39
C ALA A 11 -10.72 33.55 41.24
N LEU A 12 -10.88 32.23 41.05
CA LEU A 12 -9.87 31.40 40.40
C LEU A 12 -9.88 31.75 38.90
N ARG A 13 -8.76 32.26 38.39
CA ARG A 13 -8.50 32.34 36.94
C ARG A 13 -8.12 30.93 36.45
N ALA A 14 -9.08 30.19 35.91
CA ALA A 14 -8.77 29.06 35.05
C ALA A 14 -8.50 29.60 33.64
N LEU A 15 -7.23 29.66 33.23
CA LEU A 15 -6.87 29.77 31.82
C LEU A 15 -7.24 28.43 31.15
N GLY A 16 -8.42 28.38 30.53
CA GLY A 16 -8.76 27.32 29.60
C GLY A 16 -7.96 27.52 28.32
N VAL A 17 -6.93 26.70 28.11
CA VAL A 17 -6.32 26.54 26.78
C VAL A 17 -7.35 25.79 25.94
N ALA A 18 -8.10 26.53 25.12
CA ALA A 18 -8.97 25.94 24.11
C ALA A 18 -8.08 25.29 23.04
N GLY A 19 -7.75 24.01 23.24
CA GLY A 19 -7.12 23.19 22.22
C GLY A 19 -8.10 23.01 21.07
N VAL A 20 -7.85 23.67 19.95
CA VAL A 20 -8.57 23.43 18.70
C VAL A 20 -8.19 22.02 18.24
N ILE A 21 -9.06 21.04 18.51
CA ILE A 21 -8.96 19.71 17.90
C ILE A 21 -9.39 19.88 16.45
N ALA A 22 -8.43 20.10 15.55
CA ALA A 22 -8.68 20.03 14.12
C ALA A 22 -9.03 18.58 13.76
N LEU A 23 -10.31 18.30 13.55
CA LEU A 23 -10.74 17.04 12.94
C LEU A 23 -10.25 17.06 11.49
N ALA A 24 -9.17 16.32 11.21
CA ALA A 24 -8.72 16.11 9.84
C ALA A 24 -9.88 15.53 9.02
N MET A 25 -10.28 16.24 7.97
CA MET A 25 -11.38 15.80 7.13
C MET A 25 -10.96 14.51 6.39
N PRO A 26 -11.80 13.45 6.35
CA PRO A 26 -11.43 12.14 5.80
C PRO A 26 -10.87 12.18 4.37
N ALA A 27 -11.27 13.18 3.56
CA ALA A 27 -10.77 13.36 2.20
C ALA A 27 -9.28 13.79 2.14
N VAL A 28 -8.81 14.61 3.09
CA VAL A 28 -7.40 15.04 3.16
C VAL A 28 -6.52 13.87 3.59
N ALA A 29 -6.95 13.15 4.62
CA ALA A 29 -6.26 11.94 5.10
C ALA A 29 -6.18 10.85 4.03
N ALA A 30 -7.21 10.69 3.19
CA ALA A 30 -7.15 9.78 2.04
C ALA A 30 -6.08 10.22 1.05
N ALA A 31 -6.12 11.47 0.58
CA ALA A 31 -5.18 11.98 -0.42
C ALA A 31 -3.72 11.86 0.02
N GLU A 32 -3.41 12.22 1.27
CA GLU A 32 -2.05 12.20 1.82
C GLU A 32 -1.51 10.78 2.06
N SER A 33 -2.38 9.78 2.22
CA SER A 33 -1.96 8.42 2.57
C SER A 33 -1.84 7.45 1.39
N PHE A 34 -2.33 7.82 0.20
CA PHE A 34 -2.43 6.85 -0.90
C PHE A 34 -1.07 6.45 -1.49
N ASP A 35 -0.12 7.37 -1.60
CA ASP A 35 1.23 7.05 -2.11
C ASP A 35 1.95 6.03 -1.21
N SER A 36 1.82 6.20 0.11
CA SER A 36 2.34 5.23 1.09
C SER A 36 1.66 3.87 0.93
N PHE A 37 0.33 3.88 0.71
CA PHE A 37 -0.41 2.66 0.45
C PHE A 37 0.05 1.95 -0.82
N CYS A 38 0.26 2.68 -1.93
CA CYS A 38 0.82 2.13 -3.17
C CYS A 38 2.19 1.50 -2.93
N ALA A 39 3.10 2.18 -2.22
CA ALA A 39 4.42 1.63 -1.89
C ALA A 39 4.32 0.33 -1.07
N GLN A 40 3.43 0.29 -0.08
CA GLN A 40 3.17 -0.93 0.71
C GLN A 40 2.60 -2.06 -0.15
N TRP A 41 1.69 -1.75 -1.08
CA TRP A 41 1.13 -2.73 -2.00
C TRP A 41 2.20 -3.33 -2.92
N MET A 42 3.04 -2.49 -3.52
CA MET A 42 4.18 -2.95 -4.32
C MET A 42 5.16 -3.79 -3.49
N GLY A 43 5.35 -3.46 -2.21
CA GLY A 43 6.12 -4.28 -1.27
C GLY A 43 5.52 -5.69 -1.07
N LYS A 44 4.19 -5.80 -1.00
CA LYS A 44 3.50 -7.11 -0.94
C LYS A 44 3.68 -7.90 -2.23
N LEU A 45 3.63 -7.24 -3.39
CA LEU A 45 3.88 -7.87 -4.69
C LEU A 45 5.32 -8.38 -4.79
N ALA A 46 6.31 -7.60 -4.35
CA ALA A 46 7.69 -8.05 -4.27
C ALA A 46 7.87 -9.27 -3.35
N ALA A 47 7.21 -9.29 -2.18
CA ALA A 47 7.21 -10.45 -1.30
C ALA A 47 6.55 -11.68 -1.95
N ARG A 48 5.44 -11.49 -2.67
CA ARG A 48 4.77 -12.55 -3.43
C ARG A 48 5.68 -13.10 -4.54
N GLU A 49 6.41 -12.26 -5.25
CA GLU A 49 7.38 -12.70 -6.25
C GLU A 49 8.45 -13.62 -5.64
N GLN A 50 8.99 -13.28 -4.46
CA GLN A 50 9.95 -14.16 -3.77
C GLN A 50 9.34 -15.53 -3.45
N GLN A 51 8.06 -15.58 -3.07
CA GLN A 51 7.35 -16.84 -2.85
C GLN A 51 7.14 -17.61 -4.17
N ASN A 52 6.82 -16.92 -5.26
CA ASN A 52 6.63 -17.54 -6.58
C ASN A 52 7.95 -18.14 -7.10
N LEU A 53 9.07 -17.43 -6.93
CA LEU A 53 10.42 -17.90 -7.26
C LEU A 53 10.75 -19.22 -6.54
N GLN A 54 10.41 -19.34 -5.25
CA GLN A 54 10.65 -20.55 -4.46
C GLN A 54 9.78 -21.74 -4.91
N LYS A 55 8.66 -21.48 -5.58
CA LYS A 55 7.67 -22.48 -6.01
C LYS A 55 7.80 -22.86 -7.48
N ILE A 56 8.84 -22.39 -8.18
CA ILE A 56 9.05 -22.75 -9.58
C ILE A 56 9.15 -24.26 -9.72
N GLN A 57 8.28 -24.81 -10.57
CA GLN A 57 8.42 -26.18 -11.07
C GLN A 57 9.31 -26.13 -12.32
N TYR A 58 10.42 -26.87 -12.26
CA TYR A 58 11.35 -27.01 -13.36
C TYR A 58 11.08 -28.30 -14.11
N VAL A 59 10.83 -28.20 -15.41
CA VAL A 59 10.46 -29.33 -16.27
C VAL A 59 11.35 -29.42 -17.51
N PRO A 60 11.63 -30.62 -18.04
CA PRO A 60 12.33 -30.76 -19.31
C PRO A 60 11.52 -30.14 -20.46
N ASN A 61 12.19 -29.42 -21.35
CA ASN A 61 11.63 -28.85 -22.57
C ASN A 61 12.74 -28.67 -23.62
N GLY A 62 12.61 -29.35 -24.77
CA GLY A 62 13.50 -29.13 -25.92
C GLY A 62 15.00 -29.34 -25.65
N GLY A 63 15.36 -30.32 -24.83
CA GLY A 63 16.76 -30.57 -24.44
C GLY A 63 17.30 -29.65 -23.34
N GLN A 64 16.45 -28.79 -22.78
CA GLN A 64 16.75 -27.95 -21.61
C GLN A 64 15.81 -28.29 -20.46
N VAL A 65 16.11 -27.72 -19.30
CA VAL A 65 15.20 -27.62 -18.16
C VAL A 65 14.71 -26.18 -18.07
N VAL A 66 13.39 -26.01 -18.00
CA VAL A 66 12.72 -24.70 -17.98
C VAL A 66 11.85 -24.61 -16.75
N GLY A 67 11.91 -23.46 -16.08
CA GLY A 67 11.04 -23.10 -14.97
C GLY A 67 10.55 -21.69 -15.13
N ALA A 68 9.36 -21.41 -14.62
CA ALA A 68 8.63 -20.23 -15.02
C ALA A 68 7.78 -19.73 -13.84
N TYR A 69 7.75 -18.42 -13.61
CA TYR A 69 7.00 -17.80 -12.52
C TYR A 69 6.42 -16.44 -12.92
N THR A 70 5.54 -15.93 -12.05
CA THR A 70 5.01 -14.56 -12.12
C THR A 70 5.77 -13.68 -11.15
N GLY A 71 6.28 -12.56 -11.63
CA GLY A 71 6.86 -11.48 -10.83
C GLY A 71 6.23 -10.13 -11.19
N TYR A 72 6.80 -9.05 -10.66
CA TYR A 72 6.23 -7.72 -10.75
C TYR A 72 7.33 -6.68 -10.96
N GLU A 73 7.06 -5.63 -11.74
CA GLU A 73 7.99 -4.51 -11.80
C GLU A 73 8.05 -3.76 -10.46
N LYS A 74 9.23 -3.22 -10.14
CA LYS A 74 9.49 -2.58 -8.83
C LYS A 74 8.73 -1.27 -8.65
N VAL A 75 8.44 -0.57 -9.74
CA VAL A 75 7.82 0.75 -9.75
C VAL A 75 6.47 0.64 -10.44
N PRO A 76 5.38 1.14 -9.83
CA PRO A 76 4.09 1.15 -10.48
C PRO A 76 4.08 2.17 -11.63
N ILE A 77 3.28 1.88 -12.67
CA ILE A 77 3.03 2.79 -13.79
C ILE A 77 2.27 4.03 -13.32
N ARG A 78 1.35 3.84 -12.36
CA ARG A 78 0.48 4.89 -11.85
C ARG A 78 0.06 4.61 -10.42
N CYS A 79 0.09 5.64 -9.58
CA CYS A 79 -0.59 5.67 -8.29
C CYS A 79 -1.37 6.99 -8.24
N GLN A 80 -2.70 6.92 -8.24
CA GLN A 80 -3.57 8.09 -8.31
C GLN A 80 -4.72 7.98 -7.31
N THR A 81 -5.06 9.08 -6.64
CA THR A 81 -6.20 9.15 -5.73
C THR A 81 -7.18 10.24 -6.15
N ARG A 82 -8.46 9.99 -5.91
CA ARG A 82 -9.56 10.93 -6.06
C ARG A 82 -10.32 10.96 -4.75
N ALA A 83 -10.22 12.07 -4.02
CA ALA A 83 -10.97 12.32 -2.80
C ALA A 83 -11.80 13.59 -2.96
N LYS A 84 -13.06 13.55 -2.53
CA LYS A 84 -13.94 14.71 -2.46
C LYS A 84 -14.66 14.76 -1.12
N PRO A 85 -14.96 15.96 -0.57
CA PRO A 85 -15.75 16.07 0.64
C PRO A 85 -17.07 15.29 0.53
N GLY A 86 -17.43 14.54 1.57
CA GLY A 86 -18.69 13.79 1.62
C GLY A 86 -18.73 12.49 0.80
N ALA A 87 -17.63 12.05 0.18
CA ALA A 87 -17.55 10.74 -0.47
C ALA A 87 -16.29 9.96 -0.07
N PRO A 88 -16.32 8.61 -0.12
CA PRO A 88 -15.12 7.80 0.06
C PRO A 88 -14.03 8.17 -0.95
N GLY A 89 -12.77 8.19 -0.51
CA GLY A 89 -11.63 8.30 -1.42
C GLY A 89 -11.52 7.07 -2.31
N VAL A 90 -11.20 7.27 -3.58
CA VAL A 90 -10.96 6.20 -4.56
C VAL A 90 -9.53 6.30 -5.05
N GLY A 91 -8.78 5.21 -4.92
CA GLY A 91 -7.41 5.07 -5.34
C GLY A 91 -7.29 4.13 -6.53
N THR A 92 -6.37 4.39 -7.43
CA THR A 92 -6.04 3.54 -8.59
C THR A 92 -4.53 3.30 -8.61
N LEU A 93 -4.15 2.03 -8.56
CA LEU A 93 -2.78 1.59 -8.74
C LEU A 93 -2.69 0.80 -10.05
N VAL A 94 -1.76 1.18 -10.92
CA VAL A 94 -1.46 0.44 -12.15
C VAL A 94 -0.02 -0.04 -12.09
N TYR A 95 0.21 -1.32 -12.32
CA TYR A 95 1.54 -1.94 -12.32
C TYR A 95 1.65 -3.03 -13.38
N ASN A 96 2.87 -3.46 -13.68
CA ASN A 96 3.12 -4.58 -14.58
C ASN A 96 3.27 -5.89 -13.79
N GLU A 97 2.43 -6.87 -14.11
CA GLU A 97 2.68 -8.27 -13.81
C GLU A 97 3.50 -8.87 -14.96
N VAL A 98 4.57 -9.60 -14.62
CA VAL A 98 5.56 -10.08 -15.58
C VAL A 98 5.70 -11.58 -15.48
N ARG A 99 5.55 -12.26 -16.60
CA ARG A 99 5.84 -13.68 -16.73
C ARG A 99 7.33 -13.87 -17.01
N TYR A 100 8.03 -14.47 -16.08
CA TYR A 100 9.45 -14.77 -16.21
C TYR A 100 9.70 -16.25 -16.51
N GLN A 101 10.78 -16.50 -17.26
CA GLN A 101 11.30 -17.85 -17.52
C GLN A 101 12.79 -17.93 -17.15
N LYS A 102 13.17 -19.04 -16.54
CA LYS A 102 14.54 -19.44 -16.27
C LYS A 102 14.80 -20.77 -16.98
N ALA A 103 15.96 -20.92 -17.59
CA ALA A 103 16.28 -22.09 -18.39
C ALA A 103 17.77 -22.44 -18.30
N GLY A 104 18.09 -23.72 -18.41
CA GLY A 104 19.46 -24.22 -18.40
C GLY A 104 19.53 -25.70 -18.78
N PRO A 105 20.73 -26.27 -18.92
CA PRO A 105 20.90 -27.69 -19.29
C PRO A 105 20.48 -28.65 -18.17
N THR A 106 20.45 -28.19 -16.92
CA THR A 106 20.03 -28.94 -15.73
C THR A 106 19.08 -28.09 -14.88
N VAL A 107 18.44 -28.71 -13.88
CA VAL A 107 17.62 -27.99 -12.90
C VAL A 107 18.44 -26.91 -12.18
N GLU A 108 19.65 -27.23 -11.75
CA GLU A 108 20.56 -26.30 -11.08
C GLU A 108 21.01 -25.18 -12.02
N GLY A 109 21.28 -25.51 -13.29
CA GLY A 109 21.58 -24.51 -14.32
C GLY A 109 20.42 -23.55 -14.54
N ALA A 110 19.19 -24.04 -14.61
CA ALA A 110 17.99 -23.22 -14.73
C ALA A 110 17.77 -22.37 -13.46
N LYS A 111 17.95 -22.92 -12.26
CA LYS A 111 17.85 -22.17 -10.99
C LYS A 111 18.85 -21.01 -10.91
N SER A 112 20.05 -21.18 -11.45
CA SER A 112 21.10 -20.15 -11.43
C SER A 112 21.03 -19.17 -12.59
N SER A 113 20.16 -19.40 -13.60
CA SER A 113 20.06 -18.53 -14.76
C SER A 113 19.42 -17.18 -14.43
N SER A 114 19.77 -16.14 -15.19
CA SER A 114 19.02 -14.88 -15.16
C SER A 114 17.61 -15.10 -15.73
N PRO A 115 16.56 -14.61 -15.06
CA PRO A 115 15.21 -14.66 -15.60
C PRO A 115 15.07 -13.84 -16.89
N GLN A 116 14.35 -14.38 -17.86
CA GLN A 116 13.96 -13.70 -19.09
C GLN A 116 12.47 -13.33 -19.03
N VAL A 117 12.12 -12.15 -19.54
CA VAL A 117 10.71 -11.74 -19.68
C VAL A 117 10.10 -12.48 -20.87
N VAL A 118 9.00 -13.20 -20.63
CA VAL A 118 8.21 -13.88 -21.65
C VAL A 118 6.96 -13.07 -22.00
N GLU A 119 6.34 -12.47 -20.99
CA GLU A 119 5.11 -11.70 -21.14
C GLU A 119 5.06 -10.60 -20.09
N LYS A 120 4.38 -9.51 -20.41
CA LYS A 120 4.10 -8.41 -19.51
C LYS A 120 2.65 -7.99 -19.68
N VAL A 121 1.92 -7.88 -18.57
CA VAL A 121 0.52 -7.48 -18.53
C VAL A 121 0.36 -6.31 -17.57
N GLU A 122 -0.34 -5.27 -18.01
CA GLU A 122 -0.72 -4.15 -17.16
C GLU A 122 -1.92 -4.54 -16.29
N ILE A 123 -1.78 -4.40 -14.98
CA ILE A 123 -2.82 -4.65 -13.99
C ILE A 123 -3.26 -3.32 -13.39
N MET A 124 -4.57 -3.08 -13.36
CA MET A 124 -5.18 -1.94 -12.69
C MET A 124 -6.01 -2.42 -11.49
N GLU A 125 -5.63 -1.95 -10.31
CA GLU A 125 -6.35 -2.20 -9.06
C GLU A 125 -7.02 -0.92 -8.58
N ILE A 126 -8.27 -1.04 -8.10
CA ILE A 126 -9.06 0.07 -7.57
C ILE A 126 -9.26 -0.15 -6.08
N PHE A 127 -8.99 0.88 -5.29
CA PHE A 127 -9.08 0.85 -3.83
C PHE A 127 -10.07 1.89 -3.32
N ARG A 128 -10.72 1.59 -2.20
CA ARG A 128 -11.61 2.51 -1.49
C ARG A 128 -11.03 2.86 -0.12
N PHE A 129 -11.08 4.14 0.24
CA PHE A 129 -10.78 4.59 1.59
C PHE A 129 -12.02 4.45 2.49
N ASP A 130 -11.90 3.75 3.61
CA ASP A 130 -13.02 3.52 4.55
C ASP A 130 -13.17 4.62 5.62
N GLY A 131 -12.32 5.65 5.57
CA GLY A 131 -12.23 6.70 6.59
C GLY A 131 -11.03 6.55 7.51
N ALA A 132 -10.41 5.36 7.55
CA ALA A 132 -9.20 5.10 8.32
C ALA A 132 -8.07 4.51 7.47
N LYS A 133 -8.39 3.64 6.50
CA LYS A 133 -7.41 2.96 5.67
C LYS A 133 -7.94 2.63 4.27
N TRP A 134 -7.00 2.43 3.36
CA TRP A 134 -7.27 1.94 2.02
C TRP A 134 -7.60 0.45 2.02
N LYS A 135 -8.61 0.08 1.23
CA LYS A 135 -9.16 -1.26 1.09
C LYS A 135 -9.18 -1.66 -0.37
N TYR A 136 -8.79 -2.91 -0.61
CA TYR A 136 -9.17 -3.62 -1.83
C TYR A 136 -10.67 -3.86 -1.83
#